data_AF-A0A2G6I1X2-F1
#
_entry.id   AF-A0A2G6I1X2-F1
#
_cell.length_a   1.000
_cell.length_b   1.000
_cell.length_c   1.000
_cell.angle_alpha   90.00
_cell.angle_beta   90.00
_cell.angle_gamma   90.00
#
_symmetry.space_group_name_H-M   'P 1'
#
loop_
_entity.id
_entity.type
_entity.pdbx_description
1 polymer ?
#
loop_
_entity_poly.entity_id
_entity_poly.type
_entity_poly.pdbx_seq_one_letter_code
_entity_poly.pdbx_strand_id
1 'polypeptide(L)'
;DPAWAQIDAVKNGRLRAMPSDFHSWDQPGASWILGLQWLALTWHEERFPNVDMREELVNFYQDFFFQDRSFVEENVLSRLNGLD
;
A
#
# COMPACT_ATOMS: atom_id res chain seq x y z
N ASP A 1 19.16 -3.99 12.34
CA ASP A 1 20.05 -3.29 13.30
C ASP A 1 19.78 -3.83 14.71
N PRO A 2 20.80 -4.34 15.42
CA PRO A 2 20.66 -4.93 16.76
C PRO A 2 19.97 -4.04 17.79
N ALA A 3 20.03 -2.72 17.64
CA ALA A 3 19.39 -1.78 18.56
C ALA A 3 17.86 -1.97 18.64
N TRP A 4 17.23 -2.44 17.56
CA TRP A 4 15.77 -2.57 17.45
C TRP A 4 15.26 -3.99 17.72
N ALA A 5 16.17 -4.97 17.91
CA ALA A 5 15.83 -6.39 18.01
C ALA A 5 14.91 -6.73 19.20
N GLN A 6 14.83 -5.85 20.20
CA GLN A 6 13.97 -6.05 21.37
C GLN A 6 12.53 -5.57 21.19
N ILE A 7 12.24 -4.78 20.15
CA ILE A 7 10.89 -4.25 19.88
C ILE A 7 9.97 -5.38 19.39
N ASP A 8 8.78 -5.48 19.96
CA ASP A 8 7.83 -6.55 19.64
C ASP A 8 7.42 -6.57 18.17
N ALA A 9 7.24 -5.42 17.53
CA ALA A 9 6.95 -5.34 16.10
C ALA A 9 8.08 -5.96 15.25
N VAL A 10 9.35 -5.76 15.65
CA VAL A 10 10.51 -6.34 14.97
C VAL A 10 10.58 -7.85 15.22
N LYS A 11 10.45 -8.28 16.47
CA LYS A 11 10.48 -9.70 16.86
C LYS A 11 9.42 -10.53 16.14
N ASN A 12 8.21 -9.97 16.00
CA ASN A 12 7.07 -10.67 15.42
C ASN A 12 6.91 -10.44 13.91
N GLY A 13 7.90 -9.85 13.23
CA GLY A 13 7.83 -9.62 11.78
C GLY A 13 6.68 -8.70 11.36
N ARG A 14 6.25 -7.79 12.24
CA ARG A 14 5.18 -6.79 12.01
C ARG A 14 5.75 -5.40 11.71
N LEU A 15 6.99 -5.33 11.24
CA LEU A 15 7.56 -4.11 10.69
C LEU A 15 7.25 -4.08 9.19
N ARG A 16 6.56 -3.04 8.73
CA ARG A 16 6.17 -2.82 7.34
C ARG A 16 6.53 -1.40 6.95
N ALA A 17 7.12 -1.23 5.77
CA ALA A 17 7.32 0.09 5.18
C ALA A 17 5.99 0.58 4.58
N MET A 18 5.74 1.88 4.62
CA MET A 18 4.61 2.47 3.91
C MET A 18 4.78 2.18 2.40
N PRO A 19 3.72 1.73 1.70
CA PRO A 19 3.82 1.51 0.28
C PRO A 19 3.99 2.82 -0.50
N SER A 20 4.53 2.67 -1.70
CA SER A 20 4.75 3.78 -2.60
C SER A 20 4.64 3.32 -4.05
N ASP A 21 4.20 4.23 -4.91
CA ASP A 21 4.36 4.16 -6.36
C ASP A 21 5.39 5.22 -6.80
N PHE A 22 4.96 6.23 -7.56
CA PHE A 22 5.71 7.45 -7.83
C PHE A 22 5.92 8.28 -6.55
N HIS A 23 4.98 8.21 -5.61
CA HIS A 23 5.04 8.90 -4.33
C HIS A 23 4.74 7.94 -3.18
N SER A 24 5.27 8.26 -2.00
CA SER A 24 4.84 7.59 -0.78
C SER A 24 3.37 7.89 -0.49
N TRP A 25 2.65 6.87 -0.03
CA TRP A 25 1.22 7.01 0.31
C TRP A 25 0.96 7.72 1.63
N ASP A 26 2.00 8.11 2.38
CA ASP A 26 1.89 8.93 3.60
C ASP A 26 1.94 10.44 3.32
N GLN A 27 2.24 10.85 2.10
CA GLN A 27 2.29 12.26 1.73
C GLN A 27 0.88 12.86 1.67
N PRO A 28 0.71 14.15 1.98
CA PRO A 28 -0.59 14.84 1.91
C PRO A 28 -1.01 15.14 0.46
N GLY A 29 -1.18 14.09 -0.33
CA GLY A 29 -1.67 14.11 -1.71
C GLY A 29 -2.77 13.06 -1.92
N ALA A 30 -3.25 12.89 -3.15
CA ALA A 30 -4.36 11.96 -3.43
C ALA A 30 -4.07 10.51 -3.01
N SER A 31 -2.80 10.09 -3.07
CA SER A 31 -2.33 8.76 -2.66
C SER A 31 -2.55 8.44 -1.17
N TRP A 32 -2.87 9.43 -0.33
CA TRP A 32 -3.22 9.19 1.07
C TRP A 32 -4.42 8.25 1.24
N ILE A 33 -5.34 8.22 0.26
CA ILE A 33 -6.50 7.32 0.24
C ILE A 33 -6.03 5.85 0.22
N LEU A 34 -5.04 5.52 -0.63
CA LEU A 34 -4.43 4.20 -0.69
C LEU A 34 -3.68 3.87 0.60
N GLY A 35 -2.99 4.86 1.18
CA GLY A 35 -2.31 4.72 2.47
C GLY A 35 -3.27 4.37 3.61
N LEU A 36 -4.43 5.02 3.67
CA LEU A 36 -5.46 4.72 4.68
C LEU A 36 -6.05 3.31 4.50
N GLN A 37 -6.36 2.91 3.26
CA GLN A 37 -6.85 1.56 2.97
C GLN A 37 -5.81 0.51 3.37
N TRP A 38 -4.55 0.70 2.98
CA TRP A 38 -3.46 -0.19 3.34
C TRP A 38 -3.27 -0.33 4.85
N LEU A 39 -3.33 0.77 5.61
CA LEU A 39 -3.28 0.74 7.08
C LEU A 39 -4.43 -0.07 7.67
N ALA A 40 -5.66 0.13 7.17
CA ALA A 40 -6.83 -0.61 7.64
C ALA A 40 -6.69 -2.12 7.39
N LEU A 41 -6.22 -2.51 6.21
CA LEU A 41 -5.98 -3.91 5.86
C LEU A 41 -4.83 -4.51 6.68
N THR A 42 -3.73 -3.78 6.87
CA THR A 42 -2.55 -4.26 7.61
C THR A 42 -2.82 -4.46 9.10
N TRP A 43 -3.71 -3.66 9.69
CA TRP A 43 -4.01 -3.75 11.13
C TRP A 43 -5.25 -4.60 11.45
N HIS A 44 -6.12 -4.83 10.47
CA HIS A 44 -7.40 -5.51 10.64
C HIS A 44 -7.67 -6.49 9.49
N GLU A 45 -6.69 -7.33 9.16
CA GLU A 45 -6.77 -8.32 8.07
C GLU A 45 -8.05 -9.16 8.16
N GLU A 46 -8.47 -9.53 9.37
CA GLU A 46 -9.67 -10.34 9.64
C GLU A 46 -10.99 -9.67 9.25
N ARG A 47 -10.99 -8.33 9.12
CA ARG A 47 -12.17 -7.54 8.73
C ARG A 47 -12.27 -7.35 7.22
N PHE A 48 -11.17 -7.52 6.49
CA PHE A 48 -11.08 -7.26 5.05
C PHE A 48 -10.52 -8.47 4.27
N PRO A 49 -11.05 -9.69 4.47
CA PRO A 49 -10.44 -10.90 3.92
C PRO A 49 -10.47 -10.99 2.38
N ASN A 50 -11.26 -10.14 1.72
CA ASN A 50 -11.49 -10.17 0.27
C ASN A 50 -11.02 -8.89 -0.44
N VAL A 51 -10.29 -7.99 0.24
CA VAL A 51 -9.81 -6.75 -0.37
C VAL A 51 -8.39 -6.96 -0.87
N ASP A 52 -8.15 -6.70 -2.16
CA ASP A 52 -6.83 -6.72 -2.78
C ASP A 52 -6.35 -5.29 -3.01
N MET A 53 -5.30 -4.88 -2.29
CA MET A 53 -4.72 -3.55 -2.42
C MET A 53 -4.21 -3.24 -3.83
N ARG A 54 -3.85 -4.24 -4.65
CA ARG A 54 -3.45 -4.02 -6.04
C ARG A 54 -4.64 -3.61 -6.89
N GLU A 55 -5.80 -4.24 -6.67
CA GLU A 55 -7.05 -3.86 -7.32
C GLU A 55 -7.54 -2.49 -6.85
N GLU A 56 -7.41 -2.16 -5.56
CA GLU A 56 -7.71 -0.82 -5.05
C GLU A 56 -6.84 0.26 -5.70
N LEU A 57 -5.55 -0.01 -5.91
CA LEU A 57 -4.67 0.88 -6.65
C LEU A 57 -5.11 1.07 -8.10
N VAL A 58 -5.51 -0.01 -8.77
CA VAL A 58 -6.05 0.09 -10.14
C VAL A 58 -7.29 0.99 -10.13
N ASN A 59 -8.27 0.69 -9.29
CA ASN A 59 -9.51 1.46 -9.17
C ASN A 59 -9.23 2.94 -8.88
N PHE A 60 -8.30 3.25 -7.98
CA PHE A 60 -7.90 4.62 -7.68
C PHE A 60 -7.41 5.39 -8.92
N TYR A 61 -6.53 4.81 -9.73
CA TYR A 61 -6.04 5.46 -10.94
C TYR A 61 -7.10 5.53 -12.05
N GLN A 62 -8.02 4.57 -12.12
CA GLN A 62 -9.14 4.62 -13.05
C GLN A 62 -10.13 5.75 -12.66
N ASP A 63 -10.48 5.84 -11.38
CA ASP A 63 -11.54 6.74 -10.90
C ASP A 63 -11.07 8.20 -10.77
N PHE A 64 -9.87 8.43 -10.24
CA PHE A 64 -9.37 9.79 -9.96
C PHE A 64 -8.50 10.36 -11.07
N PHE A 65 -7.89 9.51 -11.89
CA PHE A 65 -6.96 9.91 -12.96
C PHE A 65 -7.38 9.44 -14.35
N PHE A 66 -8.51 8.75 -14.49
CA PHE A 66 -9.08 8.30 -15.77
C PHE A 66 -8.11 7.47 -16.63
N GLN A 67 -7.24 6.69 -15.97
CA GLN A 67 -6.32 5.79 -16.66
C GLN A 67 -6.99 4.45 -16.99
N ASP A 68 -6.58 3.81 -18.07
CA ASP A 68 -7.01 2.44 -18.35
C ASP A 68 -6.20 1.42 -17.53
N ARG A 69 -6.76 0.22 -17.34
CA ARG A 69 -6.13 -0.84 -16.54
C ARG A 69 -4.74 -1.22 -17.08
N SER A 70 -4.61 -1.38 -18.41
CA SER A 70 -3.32 -1.75 -19.03
C SER A 70 -2.23 -0.72 -18.74
N PHE A 71 -2.58 0.56 -18.80
CA PHE A 71 -1.67 1.64 -18.46
C PHE A 71 -1.24 1.55 -16.99
N VAL A 72 -2.18 1.30 -16.08
CA VAL A 72 -1.88 1.20 -14.64
C VAL A 72 -0.99 -0.01 -14.34
N GLU A 73 -1.27 -1.16 -14.95
CA GLU A 73 -0.46 -2.37 -14.81
C GLU A 73 0.97 -2.15 -15.31
N GLU A 74 1.12 -1.54 -16.48
CA GLU A 74 2.43 -1.30 -17.09
C GLU A 74 3.23 -0.20 -16.38
N ASN A 75 2.57 0.88 -15.95
CA ASN A 75 3.26 2.10 -15.51
C ASN A 75 3.21 2.36 -14.01
N VAL A 76 2.20 1.87 -13.29
CA VAL A 76 2.04 2.13 -11.86
C VAL A 76 2.41 0.90 -11.05
N LEU A 77 1.77 -0.25 -11.32
CA LEU A 77 2.02 -1.49 -10.58
C LEU A 77 3.47 -1.98 -10.74
N SER A 78 4.09 -1.73 -11.90
CA SER A 78 5.51 -2.02 -12.13
C SER A 78 6.47 -1.23 -11.23
N ARG A 79 6.00 -0.13 -10.62
CA ARG A 79 6.75 0.73 -9.69
C ARG A 79 6.33 0.58 -8.24
N LEU A 80 5.31 -0.25 -7.98
CA LEU A 80 4.79 -0.46 -6.65
C LEU A 80 5.86 -1.10 -5.75
N ASN A 81 6.04 -0.52 -4.57
CA ASN A 81 7.00 -0.97 -3.57
C ASN A 81 6.35 -0.98 -2.18
N GLY A 82 6.75 -1.92 -1.31
CA GLY A 82 6.27 -2.01 0.07
C GLY A 82 4.87 -2.61 0.24
N LEU A 83 4.29 -3.19 -0.82
CA LEU A 83 3.04 -3.95 -0.78
C LEU A 83 3.32 -5.46 -0.84
N ASP A 84 3.89 -5.96 0.26
CA ASP A 84 4.36 -7.34 0.43
C ASP A 84 3.50 -8.10 1.46
#